data_AF-A0A525CLS2-F1
#
_entry.id   AF-A0A525CLS2-F1
#
_cell.length_a   1.000
_cell.length_b   1.000
_cell.length_c   1.000
_cell.angle_alpha   90.00
_cell.angle_beta   90.00
_cell.angle_gamma   90.00
#
_symmetry.space_group_name_H-M   'P 1'
#
loop_
_entity.id
_entity.type
_entity.pdbx_description
1 polymer ?
#
loop_
_entity_poly.entity_id
_entity_poly.type
_entity_poly.pdbx_seq_one_letter_code
_entity_poly.pdbx_strand_id
1 'polypeptide(L)'
;MKHLVKAFVVLMVVFGISVSANAKEFKKFEPIQTPQPTNDPSKVEVLSIFAYSCGHCYNFHSQHLDHWEKPSGIDYMGVPALFNQSNEHLVRAYHTAVILGIVDEYHPAVFTTYRKNKQAVKDKAALAKFATAYGVTEKDFLDTYESFAVEVKVSQAKQIMKSYRVHSVPTVIINGKYKVSAAITGSHAKVIESMDELISKEKSALGISEKKSGQKAEINAEKKVAKADTKSVNKAAKAK
;
A
#
# COMPACT_ATOMS: atom_id res chain seq x y z
N MET A 1 -40.66 75.07 7.05
CA MET A 1 -40.58 74.05 8.14
C MET A 1 -41.14 72.71 7.66
N LYS A 2 -40.46 71.95 6.78
CA LYS A 2 -40.86 70.57 6.40
C LYS A 2 -39.69 69.70 5.86
N HIS A 3 -38.43 69.88 6.27
CA HIS A 3 -37.35 69.01 5.76
C HIS A 3 -36.24 68.74 6.80
N LEU A 4 -36.59 68.34 8.02
CA LEU A 4 -35.58 68.13 9.08
C LEU A 4 -35.74 66.81 9.87
N VAL A 5 -36.32 65.77 9.27
CA VAL A 5 -36.47 64.46 9.92
C VAL A 5 -36.21 63.33 8.92
N LYS A 6 -35.02 63.25 8.32
CA LYS A 6 -34.57 62.05 7.57
C LYS A 6 -33.04 61.93 7.62
N ALA A 7 -32.48 61.80 8.82
CA ALA A 7 -31.07 61.43 8.99
C ALA A 7 -30.89 60.68 10.32
N PHE A 8 -31.58 59.55 10.48
CA PHE A 8 -31.33 58.65 11.60
C PHE A 8 -31.57 57.17 11.23
N VAL A 9 -31.08 56.76 10.07
CA VAL A 9 -31.03 55.35 9.68
C VAL A 9 -29.74 55.14 8.90
N VAL A 10 -28.59 55.01 9.58
CA VAL A 10 -27.45 54.17 9.19
C VAL A 10 -26.49 54.15 10.39
N LEU A 11 -26.73 53.28 11.36
CA LEU A 11 -25.64 52.70 12.15
C LEU A 11 -26.03 51.27 12.52
N MET A 12 -26.25 50.48 11.47
CA MET A 12 -26.38 49.03 11.60
C MET A 12 -24.96 48.51 11.85
N VAL A 13 -24.63 48.30 13.13
CA VAL A 13 -23.40 47.65 13.57
C VAL A 13 -23.32 46.29 12.89
N VAL A 14 -22.52 46.21 11.83
CA VAL A 14 -22.09 44.94 11.23
C VAL A 14 -21.12 44.31 12.22
N PHE A 15 -21.68 43.61 13.21
CA PHE A 15 -20.91 42.72 14.06
C PHE A 15 -20.59 41.49 13.22
N GLY A 16 -19.49 41.56 12.47
CA GLY A 16 -18.96 40.45 11.70
C GLY A 16 -18.63 39.31 12.66
N ILE A 17 -19.48 38.29 12.69
CA ILE A 17 -19.16 37.00 13.32
C ILE A 17 -17.99 36.44 12.52
N SER A 18 -16.77 36.70 12.99
CA SER A 18 -15.59 36.00 12.50
C SER A 18 -15.69 34.58 13.04
N VAL A 19 -16.37 33.70 12.29
CA VAL A 19 -16.24 32.26 12.47
C VAL A 19 -14.81 31.91 12.13
N SER A 20 -13.95 31.90 13.14
CA SER A 20 -12.62 31.30 13.03
C SER A 20 -12.83 29.80 12.96
N ALA A 21 -13.03 29.30 11.73
CA ALA A 21 -12.95 27.88 11.46
C ALA A 21 -11.52 27.45 11.82
N ASN A 22 -11.34 26.84 12.99
CA ASN A 22 -10.11 26.14 13.34
C ASN A 22 -10.00 24.91 12.43
N ALA A 23 -9.53 25.13 11.19
CA ALA A 23 -9.21 24.05 10.28
C ALA A 23 -8.05 23.27 10.91
N LYS A 24 -8.31 22.03 11.32
CA LYS A 24 -7.26 21.13 11.80
C LYS A 24 -6.25 20.94 10.66
N GLU A 25 -5.03 21.43 10.85
CA GLU A 25 -3.96 21.24 9.87
C GLU A 25 -3.50 19.79 9.90
N PHE A 26 -3.66 19.09 8.78
CA PHE A 26 -3.23 17.70 8.62
C PHE A 26 -1.77 17.65 8.19
N LYS A 27 -0.99 16.71 8.75
CA LYS A 27 0.40 16.48 8.37
C LYS A 27 0.45 15.48 7.22
N LYS A 28 1.53 15.47 6.43
CA LYS A 28 1.72 14.43 5.40
C LYS A 28 2.15 13.07 5.97
N PHE A 29 2.94 13.08 7.05
CA PHE A 29 3.42 11.88 7.71
C PHE A 29 3.85 12.19 9.15
N GLU A 30 4.11 11.14 9.92
CA GLU A 30 4.76 11.19 11.22
C GLU A 30 6.13 10.50 11.14
N PRO A 31 7.24 11.15 11.54
CA PRO A 31 8.55 10.51 11.56
C PRO A 31 8.63 9.46 12.66
N ILE A 32 9.26 8.33 12.36
CA ILE A 32 9.58 7.30 13.36
C ILE A 32 10.87 7.74 14.06
N GLN A 33 10.76 8.03 15.37
CA GLN A 33 11.87 8.57 16.17
C GLN A 33 13.16 7.75 16.07
N THR A 34 13.04 6.42 16.05
CA THR A 34 14.15 5.50 15.85
C THR A 34 13.90 4.72 14.57
N PRO A 35 14.49 5.13 13.44
CA PRO A 35 14.36 4.41 12.18
C PRO A 35 14.65 2.93 12.36
N GLN A 36 13.83 2.08 11.75
CA GLN A 36 14.03 0.63 11.78
C GLN A 36 14.79 0.18 10.53
N PRO A 37 15.60 -0.89 10.64
CA PRO A 37 16.23 -1.50 9.47
C PRO A 37 15.16 -2.07 8.53
N THR A 38 15.44 -2.01 7.23
CA THR A 38 14.60 -2.60 6.18
C THR A 38 15.14 -3.96 5.74
N ASN A 39 14.30 -4.77 5.08
CA ASN A 39 14.72 -6.09 4.60
C ASN A 39 15.76 -6.03 3.47
N ASP A 40 15.60 -5.08 2.54
CA ASP A 40 16.48 -4.88 1.40
C ASP A 40 16.93 -3.40 1.35
N PRO A 41 18.21 -3.09 1.65
CA PRO A 41 18.70 -1.71 1.64
C PRO A 41 18.81 -1.12 0.23
N SER A 42 18.69 -1.92 -0.83
CA SER A 42 18.71 -1.46 -2.22
C SER A 42 17.35 -1.02 -2.75
N LYS A 43 16.29 -1.15 -1.93
CA LYS A 43 14.91 -0.80 -2.27
C LYS A 43 14.29 0.07 -1.20
N VAL A 44 13.25 0.81 -1.58
CA VAL A 44 12.39 1.49 -0.60
C VAL A 44 11.37 0.50 -0.06
N GLU A 45 11.45 0.17 1.23
CA GLU A 45 10.46 -0.70 1.87
C GLU A 45 9.12 0.04 2.06
N VAL A 46 8.01 -0.62 1.72
CA VAL A 46 6.65 -0.12 1.89
C VAL A 46 5.83 -1.19 2.61
N LEU A 47 5.56 -0.97 3.89
CA LEU A 47 4.75 -1.88 4.69
C LEU A 47 3.31 -1.37 4.77
N SER A 48 2.35 -2.11 4.24
CA SER A 48 0.92 -1.81 4.39
C SER A 48 0.32 -2.63 5.52
N ILE A 49 0.09 -2.01 6.68
CA ILE A 49 -0.50 -2.68 7.85
C ILE A 49 -2.02 -2.57 7.77
N PHE A 50 -2.70 -3.70 7.73
CA PHE A 50 -4.15 -3.79 7.51
C PHE A 50 -4.81 -4.87 8.38
N ALA A 51 -6.13 -4.86 8.49
CA ALA A 51 -6.88 -6.00 9.01
C ALA A 51 -8.12 -6.26 8.15
N TYR A 52 -8.36 -7.51 7.74
CA TYR A 52 -9.55 -7.89 6.96
C TYR A 52 -10.86 -7.55 7.66
N SER A 53 -10.87 -7.51 9.00
CA SER A 53 -12.04 -7.14 9.78
C SER A 53 -12.35 -5.65 9.82
N CYS A 54 -11.45 -4.78 9.33
CA CYS A 54 -11.57 -3.34 9.41
C CYS A 54 -12.22 -2.73 8.16
N GLY A 55 -13.32 -2.00 8.35
CA GLY A 55 -14.01 -1.30 7.25
C GLY A 55 -13.16 -0.22 6.58
N HIS A 56 -12.34 0.52 7.34
CA HIS A 56 -11.43 1.51 6.75
C HIS A 56 -10.31 0.86 5.92
N CYS A 57 -9.81 -0.31 6.34
CA CYS A 57 -8.85 -1.08 5.53
C CYS A 57 -9.48 -1.52 4.21
N TYR A 58 -10.70 -2.06 4.26
CA TYR A 58 -11.44 -2.45 3.06
C TYR A 58 -11.61 -1.26 2.09
N ASN A 59 -12.05 -0.10 2.59
CA ASN A 59 -12.22 1.10 1.77
C ASN A 59 -10.88 1.60 1.20
N PHE A 60 -9.81 1.60 2.00
CA PHE A 60 -8.49 2.01 1.53
C PHE A 60 -7.96 1.10 0.43
N HIS A 61 -8.08 -0.22 0.60
CA HIS A 61 -7.68 -1.19 -0.40
C HIS A 61 -8.50 -1.08 -1.69
N SER A 62 -9.82 -1.26 -1.57
CA SER A 62 -10.72 -1.30 -2.73
C SER A 62 -10.81 -0.01 -3.54
N GLN A 63 -10.55 1.16 -2.94
CA GLN A 63 -10.66 2.45 -3.64
C GLN A 63 -9.31 3.05 -4.04
N HIS A 64 -8.22 2.58 -3.44
CA HIS A 64 -6.91 3.20 -3.62
C HIS A 64 -5.79 2.16 -3.79
N LEU A 65 -5.51 1.36 -2.76
CA LEU A 65 -4.27 0.59 -2.72
C LEU A 65 -4.21 -0.57 -3.72
N ASP A 66 -5.34 -1.22 -4.01
CA ASP A 66 -5.39 -2.33 -4.96
C ASP A 66 -5.25 -1.86 -6.42
N HIS A 67 -5.52 -0.57 -6.67
CA HIS A 67 -5.38 0.08 -7.98
C HIS A 67 -4.12 0.96 -8.08
N TRP A 68 -3.33 1.06 -7.01
CA TRP A 68 -2.12 1.87 -7.00
C TRP A 68 -1.02 1.20 -7.82
N GLU A 69 -0.55 1.92 -8.83
CA GLU A 69 0.57 1.50 -9.67
C GLU A 69 1.87 1.53 -8.86
N LYS A 70 2.22 0.37 -8.30
CA LYS A 70 3.43 0.21 -7.47
C LYS A 70 4.66 0.65 -8.27
N PRO A 71 5.37 1.71 -7.83
CA PRO A 71 6.52 2.19 -8.58
C PRO A 71 7.68 1.20 -8.49
N SER A 72 8.52 1.15 -9.52
CA SER A 72 9.70 0.25 -9.54
C SER A 72 10.68 0.55 -8.40
N GLY A 73 11.50 -0.41 -7.96
CA GLY A 73 12.52 -0.17 -6.92
C GLY A 73 11.96 -0.06 -5.49
N ILE A 74 10.75 -0.54 -5.25
CA ILE A 74 10.19 -0.71 -3.91
C ILE A 74 10.16 -2.20 -3.51
N ASP A 75 10.17 -2.44 -2.21
CA ASP A 75 9.81 -3.72 -1.59
C ASP A 75 8.47 -3.54 -0.86
N TYR A 76 7.38 -3.95 -1.51
CA TYR A 76 6.03 -3.80 -0.96
C TYR A 76 5.61 -5.07 -0.23
N MET A 77 5.20 -4.93 1.04
CA MET A 77 4.71 -6.05 1.85
C MET A 77 3.43 -5.65 2.59
N GLY A 78 2.38 -6.46 2.47
CA GLY A 78 1.22 -6.38 3.36
C GLY A 78 1.53 -7.03 4.70
N VAL A 79 1.08 -6.40 5.77
CA VAL A 79 1.29 -6.82 7.15
C VAL A 79 -0.07 -6.95 7.83
N PRO A 80 -0.66 -8.16 7.86
CA PRO A 80 -1.94 -8.37 8.51
C PRO A 80 -1.80 -8.18 10.03
N ALA A 81 -2.54 -7.22 10.57
CA ALA A 81 -2.51 -6.86 11.97
C ALA A 81 -3.33 -7.84 12.82
N LEU A 82 -2.70 -8.40 13.86
CA LEU A 82 -3.38 -9.24 14.85
C LEU A 82 -3.65 -8.45 16.14
N PHE A 83 -4.76 -7.70 16.16
CA PHE A 83 -5.23 -7.03 17.39
C PHE A 83 -6.02 -7.94 18.33
N ASN A 84 -6.62 -9.03 17.81
CA ASN A 84 -7.38 -10.00 18.57
C ASN A 84 -7.08 -11.41 18.04
N GLN A 85 -6.79 -12.34 18.96
CA GLN A 85 -6.50 -13.74 18.68
C GLN A 85 -7.59 -14.43 17.83
N SER A 86 -8.85 -14.03 17.97
CA SER A 86 -9.96 -14.60 17.17
C SER A 86 -9.78 -14.38 15.66
N ASN A 87 -9.00 -13.38 15.25
CA ASN A 87 -8.71 -13.08 13.85
C ASN A 87 -7.41 -13.74 13.34
N GLU A 88 -6.75 -14.59 14.13
CA GLU A 88 -5.48 -15.20 13.69
C GLU A 88 -5.65 -16.01 12.40
N HIS A 89 -6.81 -16.63 12.19
CA HIS A 89 -7.10 -17.36 10.96
C HIS A 89 -6.97 -16.51 9.69
N LEU A 90 -7.35 -15.24 9.77
CA LEU A 90 -7.25 -14.28 8.67
C LEU A 90 -5.80 -13.84 8.42
N VAL A 91 -5.02 -13.70 9.49
CA VAL A 91 -3.59 -13.34 9.43
C VAL A 91 -2.80 -14.47 8.78
N ARG A 92 -3.03 -15.72 9.23
CA ARG A 92 -2.41 -16.92 8.64
C ARG A 92 -2.82 -17.10 7.18
N ALA A 93 -4.08 -16.88 6.84
CA ALA A 93 -4.55 -16.99 5.47
C ALA A 93 -3.87 -16.01 4.51
N TYR A 94 -3.61 -14.77 4.93
CA TYR A 94 -2.84 -13.82 4.11
C TYR A 94 -1.44 -14.37 3.82
N HIS A 95 -0.70 -14.80 4.84
CA HIS A 95 0.65 -15.32 4.65
C HIS A 95 0.68 -16.64 3.88
N THR A 96 -0.34 -17.48 4.04
CA THR A 96 -0.55 -18.69 3.24
C THR A 96 -0.69 -18.32 1.76
N ALA A 97 -1.53 -17.34 1.43
CA ALA A 97 -1.71 -16.85 0.07
C ALA A 97 -0.43 -16.24 -0.52
N VAL A 98 0.37 -15.55 0.29
CA VAL A 98 1.69 -15.04 -0.12
C VAL A 98 2.63 -16.19 -0.50
N ILE A 99 2.74 -17.22 0.34
CA ILE A 99 3.63 -18.36 0.09
C ILE A 99 3.18 -19.16 -1.14
N LEU A 100 1.87 -19.33 -1.31
CA LEU A 100 1.29 -20.03 -2.47
C LEU A 100 1.29 -19.19 -3.75
N GLY A 101 1.68 -17.90 -3.69
CA GLY A 101 1.72 -17.03 -4.86
C GLY A 101 0.36 -16.59 -5.40
N ILE A 102 -0.70 -16.71 -4.60
CA ILE A 102 -2.08 -16.34 -5.00
C ILE A 102 -2.56 -15.02 -4.37
N VAL A 103 -1.69 -14.34 -3.61
CA VAL A 103 -2.08 -13.18 -2.78
C VAL A 103 -2.72 -12.05 -3.57
N ASP A 104 -2.26 -11.76 -4.79
CA ASP A 104 -2.72 -10.60 -5.56
C ASP A 104 -4.22 -10.68 -5.91
N GLU A 105 -4.74 -11.89 -6.15
CA GLU A 105 -6.17 -12.11 -6.40
C GLU A 105 -6.92 -12.49 -5.12
N TYR A 106 -6.31 -13.29 -4.26
CA TYR A 106 -6.94 -13.80 -3.04
C TYR A 106 -7.21 -12.69 -2.02
N HIS A 107 -6.25 -11.78 -1.83
CA HIS A 107 -6.31 -10.72 -0.83
C HIS A 107 -7.50 -9.76 -1.01
N PRO A 108 -7.70 -9.09 -2.16
CA PRO A 108 -8.85 -8.22 -2.37
C PRO A 108 -10.19 -8.98 -2.28
N ALA A 109 -10.19 -10.25 -2.67
CA ALA A 109 -11.38 -11.09 -2.60
C ALA A 109 -11.75 -11.50 -1.16
N VAL A 110 -10.78 -11.82 -0.29
CA VAL A 110 -11.04 -12.04 1.14
C VAL A 110 -11.61 -10.79 1.78
N PHE A 111 -11.05 -9.62 1.45
CA PHE A 111 -11.58 -8.33 1.91
C PHE A 111 -13.06 -8.15 1.56
N THR A 112 -13.40 -8.36 0.29
CA THR A 112 -14.77 -8.26 -0.22
C THR A 112 -15.69 -9.30 0.43
N THR A 113 -15.24 -10.54 0.52
CA THR A 113 -16.00 -11.65 1.10
C THR A 113 -16.22 -11.45 2.59
N TYR A 114 -15.24 -10.97 3.35
CA TYR A 114 -15.42 -10.67 4.78
C TYR A 114 -16.54 -9.64 5.00
N ARG A 115 -16.68 -8.64 4.12
CA ARG A 115 -17.73 -7.62 4.19
C ARG A 115 -19.10 -8.14 3.74
N LYS A 116 -19.17 -8.93 2.67
CA LYS A 116 -20.43 -9.37 2.03
C LYS A 116 -20.96 -10.71 2.56
N ASN A 117 -20.06 -11.67 2.78
CA ASN A 117 -20.37 -13.02 3.21
C ASN A 117 -19.27 -13.56 4.14
N LYS A 118 -19.25 -13.06 5.37
CA LYS A 118 -18.24 -13.45 6.37
C LYS A 118 -18.16 -14.96 6.60
N GLN A 119 -19.25 -15.71 6.38
CA GLN A 119 -19.28 -17.16 6.59
C GLN A 119 -18.33 -17.92 5.66
N ALA A 120 -18.05 -17.40 4.46
CA ALA A 120 -17.14 -18.03 3.51
C ALA A 120 -15.64 -17.87 3.88
N VAL A 121 -15.31 -17.03 4.86
CA VAL A 121 -13.93 -16.78 5.32
C VAL A 121 -13.81 -16.76 6.85
N LYS A 122 -14.74 -17.41 7.55
CA LYS A 122 -14.91 -17.31 9.01
C LYS A 122 -13.88 -18.09 9.83
N ASP A 123 -13.25 -19.08 9.21
CA ASP A 123 -12.32 -20.02 9.85
C ASP A 123 -11.38 -20.64 8.80
N LYS A 124 -10.42 -21.44 9.28
CA LYS A 124 -9.41 -22.10 8.46
C LYS A 124 -10.00 -22.96 7.33
N ALA A 125 -11.05 -23.74 7.63
CA ALA A 125 -11.65 -24.64 6.64
C ALA A 125 -12.40 -23.84 5.56
N ALA A 126 -13.14 -22.81 5.96
CA ALA A 126 -13.80 -21.91 5.03
C ALA A 126 -12.78 -21.19 4.12
N LEU A 127 -11.66 -20.71 4.68
CA LEU A 127 -10.58 -20.06 3.95
C LEU A 127 -9.88 -20.99 2.96
N ALA A 128 -9.66 -22.26 3.32
CA ALA A 128 -9.08 -23.27 2.44
C ALA A 128 -10.02 -23.57 1.26
N LYS A 129 -11.31 -23.80 1.53
CA LYS A 129 -12.33 -23.96 0.49
C LYS A 129 -12.42 -22.73 -0.41
N PHE A 130 -12.39 -21.53 0.17
CA PHE A 130 -12.41 -20.28 -0.58
C PHE A 130 -11.19 -20.14 -1.49
N ALA A 131 -10.01 -20.60 -1.06
CA ALA A 131 -8.77 -20.56 -1.85
C ALA A 131 -8.82 -21.41 -3.12
N THR A 132 -9.70 -22.42 -3.20
CA THR A 132 -9.84 -23.26 -4.39
C THR A 132 -10.25 -22.51 -5.65
N ALA A 133 -10.94 -21.37 -5.50
CA ALA A 133 -11.30 -20.49 -6.61
C ALA A 133 -10.08 -19.79 -7.24
N TYR A 134 -8.89 -19.89 -6.61
CA TYR A 134 -7.65 -19.22 -7.00
C TYR A 134 -6.55 -20.21 -7.38
N GLY A 135 -6.92 -21.43 -7.77
CA GLY A 135 -5.99 -22.39 -8.40
C GLY A 135 -5.16 -23.23 -7.43
N VAL A 136 -5.47 -23.26 -6.13
CA VAL A 136 -4.81 -24.15 -5.15
C VAL A 136 -5.79 -25.19 -4.61
N THR A 137 -5.30 -26.36 -4.20
CA THR A 137 -6.16 -27.34 -3.52
C THR A 137 -6.38 -26.95 -2.06
N GLU A 138 -7.47 -27.42 -1.44
CA GLU A 138 -7.67 -27.23 0.01
C GLU A 138 -6.50 -27.84 0.80
N LYS A 139 -5.95 -28.96 0.33
CA LYS A 139 -4.81 -29.63 0.96
C LYS A 139 -3.57 -28.74 0.95
N ASP A 140 -3.18 -28.20 -0.21
CA ASP A 140 -1.99 -27.34 -0.32
C ASP A 140 -2.14 -26.09 0.56
N PHE A 141 -3.35 -25.52 0.59
CA PHE A 141 -3.66 -24.40 1.47
C PHE A 141 -3.50 -24.78 2.94
N LEU A 142 -4.10 -25.87 3.39
CA LEU A 142 -4.05 -26.31 4.78
C LEU A 142 -2.63 -26.69 5.23
N ASP A 143 -1.90 -27.43 4.39
CA ASP A 143 -0.52 -27.82 4.67
C ASP A 143 0.37 -26.57 4.80
N THR A 144 0.21 -25.60 3.90
CA THR A 144 0.96 -24.34 3.95
C THR A 144 0.54 -23.50 5.15
N TYR A 145 -0.75 -23.43 5.44
CA TYR A 145 -1.31 -22.68 6.57
C TYR A 145 -0.76 -23.15 7.92
N GLU A 146 -0.53 -24.46 8.09
CA GLU A 146 0.05 -25.06 9.30
C GLU A 146 1.58 -25.09 9.28
N SER A 147 2.21 -24.62 8.21
CA SER A 147 3.67 -24.68 8.07
C SER A 147 4.39 -23.76 9.05
N PHE A 148 5.61 -24.16 9.40
CA PHE A 148 6.55 -23.31 10.15
C PHE A 148 6.82 -21.97 9.45
N ALA A 149 6.79 -21.94 8.11
CA ALA A 149 6.98 -20.72 7.33
C ALA A 149 5.85 -19.69 7.60
N VAL A 150 4.59 -20.13 7.69
CA VAL A 150 3.48 -19.26 8.09
C VAL A 150 3.63 -18.80 9.53
N GLU A 151 4.04 -19.68 10.45
CA GLU A 151 4.28 -19.31 11.86
C GLU A 151 5.32 -18.19 12.00
N VAL A 152 6.46 -18.31 11.29
CA VAL A 152 7.49 -17.27 11.24
C VAL A 152 6.94 -15.96 10.71
N LYS A 153 6.11 -15.99 9.65
CA LYS A 153 5.51 -14.78 9.07
C LYS A 153 4.50 -14.11 10.03
N VAL A 154 3.68 -14.89 10.74
CA VAL A 154 2.78 -14.35 11.77
C VAL A 154 3.57 -13.68 12.89
N SER A 155 4.65 -14.32 13.36
CA SER A 155 5.54 -13.74 14.37
C SER A 155 6.21 -12.45 13.88
N GLN A 156 6.69 -12.44 12.63
CA GLN A 156 7.26 -11.26 11.99
C GLN A 156 6.25 -10.10 11.94
N ALA A 157 4.99 -10.36 11.55
CA ALA A 157 3.95 -9.34 11.51
C ALA A 157 3.69 -8.73 12.90
N LYS A 158 3.61 -9.57 13.95
CA LYS A 158 3.49 -9.13 15.36
C LYS A 158 4.67 -8.24 15.76
N GLN A 159 5.90 -8.62 15.39
CA GLN A 159 7.10 -7.86 15.71
C GLN A 159 7.14 -6.52 14.97
N ILE A 160 6.76 -6.47 13.69
CA ILE A 160 6.65 -5.22 12.90
C ILE A 160 5.68 -4.25 13.58
N MET A 161 4.49 -4.72 13.97
CA MET A 161 3.53 -3.86 14.68
C MET A 161 4.10 -3.28 15.97
N LYS A 162 4.85 -4.09 16.73
CA LYS A 162 5.50 -3.68 17.98
C LYS A 162 6.63 -2.67 17.74
N SER A 163 7.56 -2.95 16.81
CA SER A 163 8.72 -2.10 16.55
C SER A 163 8.32 -0.72 16.05
N TYR A 164 7.31 -0.65 15.19
CA TYR A 164 6.79 0.61 14.64
C TYR A 164 5.71 1.28 15.52
N ARG A 165 5.35 0.66 16.66
CA ARG A 165 4.29 1.14 17.58
C ARG A 165 2.99 1.42 16.81
N VAL A 166 2.53 0.43 16.05
CA VAL A 166 1.31 0.52 15.25
C VAL A 166 0.13 0.07 16.11
N HIS A 167 -0.75 1.01 16.42
CA HIS A 167 -1.93 0.78 17.27
C HIS A 167 -3.26 0.90 16.51
N SER A 168 -3.21 1.25 15.22
CA SER A 168 -4.39 1.42 14.38
C SER A 168 -4.09 1.08 12.93
N VAL A 169 -5.15 0.77 12.18
CA VAL A 169 -5.10 0.45 10.75
C VAL A 169 -6.21 1.19 9.99
N PRO A 170 -6.04 1.48 8.68
CA PRO A 170 -4.84 1.23 7.88
C PRO A 170 -3.69 2.18 8.26
N THR A 171 -2.47 1.63 8.31
CA THR A 171 -1.23 2.39 8.53
C THR A 171 -0.20 1.91 7.50
N VAL A 172 0.52 2.84 6.88
CA VAL A 172 1.63 2.53 5.97
C VAL A 172 2.93 3.02 6.58
N ILE A 173 3.97 2.18 6.55
CA ILE A 173 5.34 2.54 6.93
C ILE A 173 6.20 2.63 5.68
N ILE A 174 6.91 3.75 5.51
CA ILE A 174 7.83 3.98 4.39
C ILE A 174 9.28 3.96 4.89
N ASN A 175 10.07 3.06 4.32
CA ASN A 175 11.50 2.86 4.51
C ASN A 175 11.95 2.82 5.98
N GLY A 176 11.11 2.26 6.86
CA GLY A 176 11.33 2.23 8.31
C GLY A 176 11.42 3.60 9.00
N LYS A 177 11.12 4.70 8.30
CA LYS A 177 11.36 6.09 8.74
C LYS A 177 10.09 6.92 8.90
N TYR A 178 9.03 6.59 8.18
CA TYR A 178 7.81 7.40 8.14
C TYR A 178 6.57 6.55 8.37
N LYS A 179 5.62 7.08 9.15
CA LYS A 179 4.29 6.53 9.36
C LYS A 179 3.26 7.40 8.66
N VAL A 180 2.39 6.79 7.88
CA VAL A 180 1.34 7.45 7.10
C VAL A 180 0.00 6.78 7.38
N SER A 181 -1.04 7.56 7.62
CA SER A 181 -2.43 7.08 7.78
C SER A 181 -3.41 8.22 7.52
N ALA A 182 -4.68 7.90 7.27
CA ALA A 182 -5.70 8.94 7.09
C ALA A 182 -5.93 9.79 8.35
N ALA A 183 -5.60 9.28 9.53
CA ALA A 183 -5.63 10.08 10.76
C ALA A 183 -4.56 11.19 10.77
N ILE A 184 -3.46 10.98 10.03
CA ILE A 184 -2.35 11.92 9.88
C ILE A 184 -2.64 12.88 8.71
N THR A 185 -2.99 12.33 7.55
CA THR A 185 -3.13 13.05 6.27
C THR A 185 -4.51 13.67 6.03
N GLY A 186 -5.52 13.21 6.76
CA GLY A 186 -6.91 13.65 6.66
C GLY A 186 -7.78 12.84 5.69
N SER A 187 -7.21 12.05 4.78
CA SER A 187 -7.99 11.17 3.90
C SER A 187 -7.15 10.02 3.32
N HIS A 188 -7.79 8.95 2.85
CA HIS A 188 -7.11 7.83 2.18
C HIS A 188 -6.42 8.24 0.86
N ALA A 189 -7.02 9.14 0.08
CA ALA A 189 -6.39 9.67 -1.13
C ALA A 189 -5.05 10.36 -0.81
N LYS A 190 -5.02 11.18 0.25
CA LYS A 190 -3.79 11.84 0.72
C LYS A 190 -2.76 10.88 1.31
N VAL A 191 -3.16 9.66 1.71
CA VAL A 191 -2.21 8.61 2.08
C VAL A 191 -1.39 8.18 0.85
N ILE A 192 -2.04 7.94 -0.30
CA ILE A 192 -1.33 7.58 -1.54
C ILE A 192 -0.39 8.70 -1.98
N GLU A 193 -0.86 9.95 -1.98
CA GLU A 193 -0.02 11.11 -2.32
C GLU A 193 1.23 11.19 -1.42
N SER A 194 1.05 10.98 -0.11
CA SER A 194 2.16 11.00 0.85
C SER A 194 3.09 9.81 0.68
N MET A 195 2.57 8.63 0.32
CA MET A 195 3.38 7.46 -0.02
C MET A 195 4.27 7.74 -1.23
N ASP A 196 3.72 8.25 -2.32
CA ASP A 196 4.48 8.52 -3.56
C ASP A 196 5.57 9.58 -3.33
N GLU A 197 5.27 10.65 -2.59
CA GLU A 197 6.24 11.68 -2.22
C GLU A 197 7.41 11.10 -1.40
N LEU A 198 7.10 10.29 -0.38
CA LEU A 198 8.11 9.68 0.49
C LEU A 198 8.92 8.60 -0.24
N ILE A 199 8.29 7.81 -1.11
CA ILE A 199 8.99 6.81 -1.92
C ILE A 199 9.96 7.50 -2.87
N SER A 200 9.54 8.56 -3.56
CA SER A 200 10.40 9.34 -4.45
C SER A 200 11.59 9.95 -3.70
N LYS A 201 11.34 10.50 -2.51
CA LYS A 201 12.39 11.03 -1.62
C LYS A 201 13.40 9.95 -1.24
N GLU A 202 12.95 8.78 -0.80
CA GLU A 202 13.86 7.71 -0.36
C GLU A 202 14.59 7.05 -1.52
N LYS A 203 13.96 6.91 -2.70
CA LYS A 203 14.66 6.47 -3.92
C LYS A 203 15.81 7.41 -4.27
N SER A 204 15.56 8.71 -4.21
CA SER A 204 16.60 9.73 -4.46
C SER A 204 17.74 9.62 -3.46
N ALA A 205 17.42 9.41 -2.18
CA ALA A 205 18.42 9.22 -1.12
C ALA A 205 19.24 7.91 -1.28
N LEU A 206 18.62 6.86 -1.85
CA LEU A 206 19.26 5.58 -2.12
C LEU A 206 19.95 5.51 -3.50
N GLY A 207 19.85 6.55 -4.32
CA GLY A 207 20.38 6.55 -5.69
C GLY A 207 19.63 5.63 -6.66
N ILE A 208 18.39 5.25 -6.34
CA ILE A 208 17.54 4.41 -7.20
C ILE A 208 16.94 5.31 -8.29
N SER A 209 17.50 5.28 -9.50
CA SER A 209 16.94 6.02 -10.62
C SER A 209 15.70 5.32 -11.19
N GLU A 210 14.65 6.09 -11.45
CA GLU A 210 13.50 5.66 -12.25
C GLU A 210 14.01 5.34 -13.66
N LYS A 211 14.27 4.05 -13.95
CA LYS A 211 14.44 3.64 -15.35
C LYS A 211 13.10 3.84 -16.05
N LYS A 212 12.91 5.01 -16.67
CA LYS A 212 11.81 5.27 -17.61
C LYS A 212 11.74 4.10 -18.57
N SER A 213 10.57 3.49 -18.68
CA SER A 213 10.24 2.32 -19.50
C SER A 213 10.69 2.40 -20.97
N GLY A 214 11.07 3.59 -21.47
CA GLY A 214 11.62 3.81 -22.81
C GLY A 214 13.05 3.28 -23.05
N GLN A 215 13.90 3.15 -22.03
CA GLN A 215 15.32 2.78 -22.28
C GLN A 215 15.49 1.29 -22.63
N LYS A 216 14.51 0.44 -22.31
CA LYS A 216 14.51 -0.96 -22.74
C LYS A 216 14.19 -1.09 -24.23
N ALA A 217 13.45 -0.15 -24.81
CA ALA A 217 13.18 -0.11 -26.24
C ALA A 217 14.41 0.36 -27.03
N GLU A 218 15.12 1.36 -26.52
CA GLU A 218 16.32 1.91 -27.16
C GLU A 218 17.51 0.94 -27.12
N ILE A 219 17.77 0.30 -25.97
CA ILE A 219 18.82 -0.73 -25.83
C ILE A 219 18.51 -1.98 -26.68
N ASN A 220 17.23 -2.34 -26.83
CA ASN A 220 16.83 -3.44 -27.70
C ASN A 220 16.86 -3.06 -29.19
N ALA A 221 16.63 -1.79 -29.55
CA ALA A 221 16.78 -1.29 -30.90
C ALA A 221 18.26 -1.26 -31.31
N GLU A 222 19.16 -0.73 -30.49
CA GLU A 222 20.61 -0.71 -30.75
C GLU A 222 21.19 -2.12 -30.86
N LYS A 223 20.79 -3.06 -29.98
CA LYS A 223 21.22 -4.47 -30.09
C LYS A 223 20.67 -5.17 -31.33
N LYS A 224 19.50 -4.76 -31.84
CA LYS A 224 18.90 -5.34 -33.05
C LYS A 224 19.58 -4.81 -34.32
N VAL A 225 19.98 -3.53 -34.33
CA VAL A 225 20.77 -2.93 -35.42
C VAL A 225 22.17 -3.56 -35.48
N ALA A 226 22.88 -3.65 -34.34
CA ALA A 226 24.20 -4.27 -34.29
C ALA A 226 24.21 -5.76 -34.73
N LYS A 227 23.13 -6.51 -34.43
CA LYS A 227 23.00 -7.91 -34.84
C LYS A 227 22.61 -8.09 -36.32
N ALA A 228 21.99 -7.08 -36.93
CA ALA A 228 21.70 -7.08 -38.37
C ALA A 228 22.97 -6.81 -39.19
N ASP A 229 23.82 -5.89 -38.73
CA ASP A 229 25.07 -5.54 -39.41
C ASP A 229 26.11 -6.66 -39.35
N THR A 230 26.14 -7.43 -38.26
CA THR A 230 27.04 -8.59 -38.15
C THR A 230 26.63 -9.75 -39.09
N LYS A 231 25.33 -9.84 -39.45
CA LYS A 231 24.80 -10.91 -40.30
C LYS A 231 25.00 -10.65 -41.79
N SER A 232 25.08 -9.38 -42.22
CA SER A 232 25.37 -9.02 -43.61
C SER A 232 26.84 -9.27 -43.97
N VAL A 233 27.78 -8.98 -43.06
CA VAL A 233 29.22 -9.19 -43.26
C VAL A 233 29.57 -10.68 -43.37
N ASN A 234 28.98 -11.53 -42.53
CA ASN A 234 29.24 -12.98 -42.56
C ASN A 234 28.63 -13.73 -43.76
N LYS A 235 27.67 -13.14 -44.48
CA LYS A 235 27.10 -13.73 -45.70
C LYS A 235 27.98 -13.47 -46.92
N ALA A 236 28.73 -12.37 -46.95
CA ALA A 236 29.68 -12.06 -48.03
C ALA A 236 30.98 -12.88 -47.94
N ALA A 237 31.41 -13.27 -46.74
CA ALA A 237 32.63 -14.07 -46.52
C ALA A 237 32.49 -15.56 -46.86
N LYS A 238 31.27 -16.06 -47.13
CA LYS A 238 30.97 -17.49 -47.40
C LYS A 238 30.67 -17.79 -48.87
N ALA A 239 30.83 -16.81 -49.76
CA ALA A 239 30.59 -16.93 -51.21
C ALA A 239 31.87 -16.73 -52.05
N LYS A 240 33.05 -16.92 -51.44
CA LYS A 240 34.35 -16.99 -52.10
C LYS A 240 35.03 -18.29 -51.75
#